data_AF-A0A7V9CWF6-F1
#
_entry.id   AF-A0A7V9CWF6-F1
#
_cell.length_a   1.000
_cell.length_b   1.000
_cell.length_c   1.000
_cell.angle_alpha   90.00
_cell.angle_beta   90.00
_cell.angle_gamma   90.00
#
_symmetry.space_group_name_H-M   'P 1'
#
loop_
_entity.id
_entity.type
_entity.pdbx_description
1 polymer ?
#
loop_
_entity_poly.entity_id
_entity_poly.type
_entity_poly.pdbx_seq_one_letter_code
_entity_poly.pdbx_strand_id
1 'polypeptide(L)' 'MKRLQIMIEEELDEALALQARREKTSKAALIRRFVAAELEPAPSLEDDPLWSFVASASDAEPVDDIDDFLYGPTARP' A
#
# COMPACT_ATOMS: atom_id res chain seq x y z
N MET A 1 7.85 10.82 -20.70
CA MET A 1 9.06 10.38 -19.97
C MET A 1 9.75 11.60 -19.39
N LYS A 2 9.93 11.67 -18.07
CA LYS A 2 10.73 12.72 -17.40
C LYS A 2 12.06 12.11 -16.97
N ARG A 3 13.17 12.85 -17.08
CA ARG A 3 14.51 12.40 -16.65
C ARG A 3 14.73 12.80 -15.20
N LEU A 4 14.95 11.82 -14.33
CA LEU A 4 15.27 12.02 -12.92
C LEU A 4 16.73 11.60 -12.68
N GLN A 5 17.48 12.41 -11.95
CA GLN A 5 18.77 12.02 -11.39
C GLN A 5 18.56 11.70 -9.92
N ILE A 6 19.00 10.52 -9.49
CA ILE A 6 18.97 10.08 -8.10
C ILE A 6 20.38 9.64 -7.72
N MET A 7 20.71 9.84 -6.45
CA MET A 7 21.92 9.32 -5.84
C MET A 7 21.50 8.17 -4.95
N ILE A 8 22.18 7.03 -5.08
CA ILE A 8 21.93 5.83 -4.29
C ILE A 8 23.26 5.31 -3.76
N GLU A 9 23.19 4.56 -2.68
CA GLU A 9 24.37 3.90 -2.11
C GLU A 9 24.98 2.92 -3.13
N GLU A 10 26.31 2.80 -3.11
CA GLU A 10 27.07 1.94 -4.03
C GLU A 10 26.63 0.48 -3.93
N GLU A 11 26.43 -0.01 -2.71
CA GLU A 11 25.94 -1.36 -2.42
C GLU A 11 24.60 -1.65 -3.10
N LEU A 12 23.73 -0.64 -3.20
CA LEU A 12 22.43 -0.78 -3.85
C LEU A 12 22.57 -0.84 -5.38
N ASP A 13 23.49 -0.07 -5.98
CA ASP A 13 23.77 -0.17 -7.42
C ASP A 13 24.36 -1.53 -7.79
N GLU A 14 25.25 -2.08 -6.94
CA GLU A 14 25.81 -3.42 -7.12
C GLU A 14 24.72 -4.50 -7.06
N ALA A 15 23.84 -4.42 -6.05
CA ALA A 15 22.71 -5.34 -5.91
C ALA A 15 21.78 -5.27 -7.13
N LEU A 16 21.47 -4.05 -7.61
CA LEU A 16 20.69 -3.84 -8.83
C LEU A 16 21.37 -4.41 -10.07
N ALA A 17 22.70 -4.27 -10.19
CA ALA A 17 23.46 -4.81 -11.31
C ALA A 17 23.45 -6.34 -11.33
N LEU A 18 23.62 -6.97 -10.15
CA LEU A 18 23.55 -8.42 -10.00
C LEU A 18 22.16 -8.94 -10.37
N GLN A 19 21.10 -8.31 -9.87
CA GLN A 19 19.74 -8.71 -10.17
C GLN A 19 19.39 -8.51 -11.65
N ALA A 20 19.82 -7.40 -12.25
CA ALA A 20 19.62 -7.13 -13.67
C ALA A 20 20.23 -8.23 -14.55
N ARG A 21 21.42 -8.69 -14.20
CA ARG A 21 22.10 -9.80 -14.88
C ARG A 21 21.34 -11.13 -14.71
N ARG A 22 20.88 -11.44 -13.50
CA ARG A 22 20.10 -12.66 -13.22
C ARG A 22 18.80 -12.69 -14.02
N GLU A 23 18.09 -11.57 -14.09
CA GLU A 23 16.81 -11.44 -14.79
C GLU A 23 16.95 -11.13 -16.29
N LYS A 24 18.18 -11.01 -16.81
CA LYS A 24 18.47 -10.62 -18.21
C LYS A 24 17.75 -9.34 -18.63
N THR A 25 17.69 -8.37 -17.74
CA THR A 25 17.03 -7.08 -17.96
C THR A 25 18.00 -5.93 -17.70
N SER A 26 17.57 -4.70 -17.95
CA SER A 26 18.37 -3.51 -17.66
C SER A 26 18.16 -3.04 -16.22
N LYS A 27 19.19 -2.43 -15.62
CA LYS A 27 19.07 -1.76 -14.30
C LYS A 27 17.89 -0.78 -14.27
N ALA A 28 17.72 0.01 -15.35
CA ALA A 28 16.63 0.97 -15.45
C ALA A 28 15.24 0.30 -15.48
N ALA A 29 15.11 -0.89 -16.08
CA ALA A 29 13.86 -1.65 -16.06
C ALA A 29 13.53 -2.17 -14.66
N LEU A 30 14.53 -2.66 -13.92
CA LEU A 30 14.36 -3.05 -12.52
C LEU A 30 13.95 -1.86 -11.64
N ILE A 31 14.64 -0.73 -11.75
CA ILE A 31 14.32 0.47 -10.97
C ILE A 31 12.87 0.89 -11.24
N ARG A 32 12.43 0.93 -12.50
CA ARG A 32 11.02 1.24 -12.82
C ARG A 32 10.05 0.23 -12.21
N ARG A 33 10.39 -1.07 -12.23
CA ARG A 33 9.53 -2.10 -11.64
C ARG A 33 9.41 -1.95 -10.12
N PHE A 34 10.52 -1.72 -9.42
CA PHE A 34 10.51 -1.53 -7.97
C PHE A 34 9.79 -0.25 -7.57
N VAL A 35 10.05 0.85 -8.27
CA VAL A 35 9.33 2.10 -8.06
C VAL A 35 7.83 1.91 -8.33
N ALA A 36 7.44 1.19 -9.37
CA ALA A 36 6.03 0.92 -9.66
C ALA A 36 5.38 0.02 -8.60
N ALA A 37 6.07 -1.02 -8.13
CA ALA A 37 5.55 -1.94 -7.12
C ALA A 37 5.32 -1.25 -5.77
N GLU A 38 6.23 -0.37 -5.36
CA GLU A 38 6.10 0.39 -4.11
C GLU A 38 5.12 1.57 -4.22
N LEU A 39 4.91 2.08 -5.44
CA LEU A 39 3.97 3.16 -5.72
C LEU A 39 2.64 2.66 -6.30
N GLU A 40 2.34 1.35 -6.26
CA GLU A 40 1.00 0.88 -6.59
C GLU A 40 0.04 1.68 -5.70
N PRO A 41 -0.87 2.49 -6.27
CA PRO A 41 -1.87 3.14 -5.46
C PRO A 41 -2.61 2.02 -4.75
N ALA A 42 -2.90 2.20 -3.45
CA ALA A 42 -3.87 1.36 -2.79
C ALA A 42 -5.07 1.19 -3.74
N PRO A 43 -5.61 -0.03 -3.90
CA PRO A 43 -6.77 -0.22 -4.77
C PRO A 43 -7.78 0.87 -4.44
N SER A 44 -8.46 1.39 -5.47
CA SER A 44 -9.56 2.30 -5.19
C SER A 44 -10.47 1.63 -4.16
N LEU A 45 -11.07 2.37 -3.23
CA LEU A 45 -11.90 1.73 -2.18
C LEU A 45 -12.92 0.77 -2.79
N GLU A 46 -13.41 1.05 -4.00
CA GLU A 46 -14.32 0.23 -4.79
C GLU A 46 -13.73 -1.12 -5.26
N ASP A 47 -12.41 -1.21 -5.41
CA ASP A 47 -11.66 -2.40 -5.81
C ASP A 47 -11.13 -3.22 -4.60
N ASP A 48 -11.36 -2.77 -3.36
CA ASP A 48 -10.97 -3.52 -2.16
C ASP A 48 -11.88 -4.77 -2.00
N PRO A 49 -11.34 -5.99 -1.86
CA PRO A 49 -12.12 -7.19 -1.59
C PRO A 49 -13.05 -7.06 -0.37
N LEU A 50 -12.65 -6.26 0.62
CA LEU A 50 -13.42 -5.96 1.83
C LEU A 50 -14.50 -4.90 1.60
N TRP A 51 -14.47 -4.15 0.49
CA TRP A 51 -15.47 -3.13 0.17
C TRP A 51 -16.88 -3.71 0.05
N SER A 52 -16.99 -4.89 -0.56
CA SER A 52 -18.25 -5.63 -0.67
C SER A 52 -18.89 -5.99 0.68
N PHE A 53 -18.07 -6.10 1.75
CA PHE A 53 -18.56 -6.37 3.10
C PHE A 53 -19.15 -5.12 3.77
N VAL A 54 -18.67 -3.91 3.43
CA VAL A 54 -19.21 -2.66 3.97
C VAL A 54 -20.66 -2.43 3.51
N ALA A 55 -20.96 -2.75 2.24
CA ALA A 55 -22.34 -2.71 1.73
C ALA A 55 -23.23 -3.82 2.31
N SER A 56 -22.64 -4.97 2.69
CA SER A 56 -23.35 -6.10 3.29
C SER A 56 -23.71 -5.88 4.76
N ALA A 57 -23.06 -4.92 5.42
CA ALA A 57 -23.34 -4.51 6.80
C ALA A 57 -24.45 -3.43 6.91
N SER A 58 -25.17 -3.15 5.82
CA SER A 58 -26.19 -2.10 5.73
C SER A 58 -27.38 -2.25 6.70
N ASP A 59 -27.56 -3.40 7.35
CA ASP A 59 -28.63 -3.59 8.35
C ASP A 59 -28.19 -3.23 9.77
N ALA A 60 -26.94 -2.80 9.97
CA ALA A 60 -26.48 -2.28 11.25
C ALA A 60 -26.63 -0.75 11.27
N GLU A 61 -27.45 -0.23 12.19
CA GLU A 61 -27.49 1.21 12.45
C GLU A 61 -26.11 1.68 12.95
N PRO A 62 -25.58 2.81 12.44
CA PRO A 62 -24.36 3.40 12.95
C PRO A 62 -24.50 3.66 14.46
N VAL A 63 -23.55 3.17 15.24
CA VAL A 63 -23.50 3.46 16.67
C VAL A 63 -22.83 4.82 16.86
N ASP A 64 -23.55 5.78 17.44
CA ASP A 64 -23.05 7.15 17.66
C ASP A 64 -21.87 7.22 18.64
N ASP A 65 -21.83 6.33 19.64
CA ASP A 65 -20.76 6.23 20.64
C ASP A 65 -20.35 4.76 20.84
N ILE A 66 -19.23 4.38 20.22
CA ILE A 66 -18.67 3.03 20.27
C ILE A 66 -18.31 2.64 21.70
N ASP A 67 -17.82 3.58 22.50
CA ASP A 67 -17.36 3.30 23.85
C ASP A 67 -18.55 3.04 24.79
N ASP A 68 -19.64 3.80 24.66
CA ASP A 68 -20.88 3.54 25.41
C ASP A 68 -21.54 2.21 25.00
N PHE A 69 -21.53 1.88 23.70
CA PHE A 69 -22.08 0.61 23.22
C PHE A 69 -21.29 -0.62 23.67
N LEU A 70 -19.96 -0.55 23.67
CA LEU A 70 -19.10 -1.69 24.03
C LEU A 70 -18.88 -1.81 25.54
N TYR A 71 -18.76 -0.69 26.25
CA TYR A 71 -18.35 -0.67 27.66
C TYR A 71 -19.43 -0.16 28.62
N GLY A 72 -20.54 0.36 28.10
CA GLY A 72 -21.64 0.93 28.89
C GLY A 72 -21.33 2.31 29.47
N PRO A 73 -22.32 2.98 30.08
CA PRO A 73 -22.26 4.39 30.49
C PRO A 73 -21.23 4.68 31.59
N THR A 74 -20.63 3.63 32.17
CA THR A 74 -19.60 3.71 33.21
C THR A 74 -18.18 3.89 32.67
N ALA A 75 -17.98 3.93 31.35
CA ALA A 75 -16.65 4.04 30.74
C ALA A 75 -16.13 5.49 30.56
N ARG A 76 -16.94 6.52 30.83
CA ARG A 76 -16.48 7.91 30.80
C ARG A 76 -15.80 8.29 32.13
N PRO A 77 -14.60 8.89 32.11
CA PRO A 77 -13.97 9.42 33.33
C PRO A 77 -14.73 10.63 33.90
#